data_AF-A0A7K2PAR3-F1
#
_entry.id   AF-A0A7K2PAR3-F1
#
_cell.length_a   1.000
_cell.length_b   1.000
_cell.length_c   1.000
_cell.angle_alpha   90.00
_cell.angle_beta   90.00
_cell.angle_gamma   90.00
#
_symmetry.space_group_name_H-M   'P 1'
#
loop_
_entity.id
_entity.type
_entity.pdbx_description
1 polymer ?
#
loop_
_entity_poly.entity_id
_entity_poly.type
_entity_poly.pdbx_seq_one_letter_code
_entity_poly.pdbx_strand_id
1 'polypeptide(L)' 'MRYRQLGSSDLQVSEISLGSWLTYSGGIEADRTRACTEAAFDAGITFF' A
#
# COMPACT_ATOMS: atom_id res chain seq x y z
N MET A 1 -1.56 4.92 -11.59
CA MET A 1 -1.51 3.50 -11.16
C MET A 1 -2.07 2.58 -12.25
N ARG A 2 -1.56 1.35 -12.38
CA ARG A 2 -2.21 0.26 -13.14
C ARG A 2 -2.92 -0.68 -12.16
N TYR A 3 -4.06 -1.22 -12.55
CA TYR A 3 -4.85 -2.16 -11.74
C TYR A 3 -4.89 -3.55 -12.39
N ARG A 4 -4.94 -4.60 -11.56
CA ARG A 4 -5.01 -6.00 -11.98
C ARG A 4 -6.05 -6.75 -11.16
N GLN A 5 -6.68 -7.75 -11.76
CA GLN A 5 -7.58 -8.67 -11.06
C GLN A 5 -6.80 -9.52 -10.05
N LEU A 6 -7.30 -9.62 -8.83
CA LEU A 6 -6.69 -10.42 -7.78
C LEU A 6 -7.09 -11.90 -7.93
N GLY A 7 -6.22 -12.67 -8.58
CA GLY A 7 -6.46 -14.09 -8.82
C GLY A 7 -7.75 -14.32 -9.61
N SER A 8 -8.61 -15.23 -9.12
CA SER A 8 -9.91 -15.54 -9.70
C SER A 8 -11.08 -14.77 -9.06
N SER A 9 -10.80 -13.74 -8.25
CA SER A 9 -11.84 -12.89 -7.64
C SER A 9 -12.26 -11.76 -8.56
N ASP A 10 -13.37 -11.09 -8.28
CA ASP A 10 -13.80 -9.89 -9.01
C ASP A 10 -13.13 -8.58 -8.52
N LEU A 11 -12.14 -8.69 -7.61
CA LEU A 11 -11.44 -7.53 -7.06
C LEU A 11 -10.35 -7.06 -8.01
N GLN A 12 -10.32 -5.75 -8.28
CA GLN A 12 -9.17 -5.08 -8.90
C GLN A 12 -8.34 -4.35 -7.86
N VAL A 13 -7.04 -4.63 -7.84
CA VAL A 13 -6.06 -4.03 -6.93
C VAL A 13 -4.98 -3.31 -7.72
N SER A 14 -4.33 -2.32 -7.11
CA SER A 14 -3.13 -1.72 -7.68
C SER A 14 -2.07 -2.79 -7.95
N GLU A 15 -1.36 -2.69 -9.08
CA GLU A 15 -0.31 -3.65 -9.44
C GLU A 15 0.85 -3.70 -8.44
N ILE A 16 1.05 -2.61 -7.70
CA ILE A 16 2.01 -2.50 -6.60
C ILE A 16 1.22 -2.32 -5.30
N SER A 17 1.67 -2.96 -4.23
CA SER A 17 1.13 -2.81 -2.87
C SER A 17 2.16 -2.24 -1.90
N LEU A 18 1.68 -1.64 -0.80
CA LEU A 18 2.51 -1.14 0.29
C LEU A 18 2.35 -2.02 1.52
N GLY A 19 3.26 -2.98 1.70
CA GLY A 19 3.31 -3.80 2.91
C GLY A 19 3.93 -3.07 4.10
N SER A 20 3.55 -3.48 5.30
CA SER A 20 3.98 -2.87 6.56
C SER A 20 4.94 -3.72 7.40
N TRP A 21 5.40 -4.85 6.86
CA TRP A 21 6.20 -5.82 7.62
C TRP A 21 7.56 -5.23 8.03
N LEU A 22 7.90 -5.34 9.32
CA LEU A 22 9.09 -4.80 9.99
C LEU A 22 9.15 -3.27 10.13
N THR A 23 8.34 -2.51 9.40
CA THR A 23 8.40 -1.04 9.42
C THR A 23 7.35 -0.45 10.34
N TYR A 24 6.09 -0.84 10.21
CA TYR A 24 5.02 -0.18 10.96
C TYR A 24 4.94 -0.74 12.39
N SER A 25 4.22 -0.04 13.28
CA SER A 25 4.06 -0.43 14.68
C SER A 25 5.37 -0.49 15.49
N GLY A 26 6.26 0.47 15.26
CA GLY A 26 7.49 0.68 16.05
C GLY A 26 8.79 0.33 15.33
N GLY A 27 8.74 -0.21 14.11
CA GLY A 27 9.93 -0.38 13.27
C GLY A 27 10.49 0.94 12.73
N ILE A 28 9.60 1.92 12.50
CA ILE A 28 9.91 3.31 12.17
C ILE A 28 8.97 4.28 12.92
N GLU A 29 9.31 5.55 12.89
CA GLU A 29 8.57 6.65 13.51
C GLU A 29 7.20 6.86 12.85
N ALA A 30 6.18 7.20 13.64
CA ALA A 30 4.79 7.32 13.18
C ALA A 30 4.62 8.32 12.01
N ASP A 31 5.34 9.43 12.02
CA ASP A 31 5.29 10.43 10.94
C ASP A 31 5.81 9.87 9.61
N ARG A 32 6.82 8.97 9.64
CA ARG A 32 7.31 8.29 8.44
C ARG A 32 6.33 7.24 7.95
N THR A 33 5.72 6.46 8.85
CA THR A 33 4.63 5.55 8.50
C THR A 33 3.50 6.30 7.79
N ARG A 34 3.11 7.46 8.35
CA ARG A 34 2.08 8.32 7.77
C ARG A 34 2.47 8.84 6.39
N ALA A 35 3.66 9.44 6.25
CA ALA A 35 4.13 10.00 5.00
C ALA A 35 4.24 8.93 3.90
N CYS A 36 4.71 7.71 4.22
CA CYS A 36 4.74 6.60 3.27
C CYS A 36 3.33 6.16 2.84
N THR A 37 2.37 6.10 3.78
CA THR A 37 0.99 5.73 3.48
C THR A 37 0.32 6.78 2.59
N GLU A 38 0.48 8.08 2.91
CA GLU A 38 -0.05 9.19 2.12
C GLU A 38 0.53 9.19 0.70
N ALA A 39 1.85 9.04 0.55
CA ALA A 39 2.49 8.96 -0.76
C ALA A 39 2.00 7.77 -1.61
N ALA A 40 1.71 6.62 -0.98
CA ALA A 40 1.15 5.47 -1.67
C ALA A 40 -0.29 5.73 -2.15
N PHE A 41 -1.11 6.37 -1.33
CA PHE A 41 -2.45 6.82 -1.75
C PHE A 41 -2.39 7.81 -2.92
N ASP A 42 -1.51 8.81 -2.86
CA ASP A 42 -1.32 9.80 -3.93
C ASP A 42 -0.87 9.14 -5.25
N ALA A 43 -0.09 8.07 -5.17
CA ALA A 43 0.32 7.27 -6.32
C ALA A 43 -0.80 6.37 -6.89
N GLY A 44 -1.92 6.25 -6.18
CA GLY A 44 -3.08 5.41 -6.51
C GLY A 44 -2.97 3.96 -6.06
N ILE A 45 -2.10 3.64 -5.09
CA ILE A 45 -2.03 2.31 -4.48
C ILE A 45 -3.31 2.09 -3.66
N THR A 46 -3.96 0.94 -3.85
CA THR A 46 -5.21 0.56 -3.16
C THR A 46 -5.08 -0.73 -2.37
N PHE A 47 -3.91 -1.37 -2.42
CA PHE A 47 -3.62 -2.60 -1.69
C PHE A 47 -2.45 -2.39 -0.74
N PHE A 48 -2.68 -2.64 0.55
CA PHE A 48 -1.78 -2.38 1.67
C PHE A 48 -1.65 -3.64 2.53
#